data_AF-B7Z8Q5-F1
#
_entry.id   AF-B7Z8Q5-F1
#
_cell.length_a   1.000
_cell.length_b   1.000
_cell.length_c   1.000
_cell.angle_alpha   90.00
_cell.angle_beta   90.00
_cell.angle_gamma   90.00
#
_symmetry.space_group_name_H-M   'P 1'
#
loop_
_entity.id
_entity.type
_entity.pdbx_description
1 polymer ?
#
loop_
_entity_poly.entity_id
_entity_poly.type
_entity_poly.pdbx_seq_one_letter_code
_entity_poly.pdbx_strand_id
1 'polypeptide(L)'
;MFARMSDLHVLLLMALVGKTACGFSLMSLLESLDPDWTPDQYDYSYEDYNQEENTSSTLTHAENPDWYYTEDQADPCQPNPCEHGGDCLVHGSTFTCSCLAPFSGNKCQKVQNTCKDNPCGRGQCLITQSPPYYRCVCKHPYTGPSCSQVVPVCRPNPCQNGATCSRHKRRSKFTCACPDQFKGKFCEIGSDDCYVGDGYSYRGKMNRTVNQHACLYWNSHLLLQENYNMFMEDAETHGIGEHNFCRNPDADEKPWCFIKVTNDKVKWEYCDVSACSAQA
;
A
#
# COMPACT_ATOMS: atom_id res chain seq x y z
N MET A 1 47.90 49.32 8.92
CA MET A 1 46.93 50.44 8.82
C MET A 1 45.59 49.79 8.48
N PHE A 2 44.50 49.74 9.23
CA PHE A 2 44.06 50.26 10.54
C PHE A 2 43.32 49.09 11.26
N ALA A 3 43.30 49.14 12.58
CA ALA A 3 42.66 48.20 13.49
C ALA A 3 41.26 48.66 13.95
N ARG A 4 40.44 47.73 14.48
CA ARG A 4 39.59 47.78 15.71
C ARG A 4 38.29 46.95 15.52
N MET A 5 38.07 45.85 16.24
CA MET A 5 37.65 45.70 17.66
C MET A 5 36.24 46.25 17.94
N SER A 6 35.32 45.37 18.37
CA SER A 6 34.38 45.59 19.50
C SER A 6 33.67 44.29 19.87
N ASP A 7 34.14 43.65 20.95
CA ASP A 7 33.40 42.72 21.79
C ASP A 7 32.27 43.44 22.55
N LEU A 8 31.19 42.73 22.89
CA LEU A 8 30.48 42.93 24.15
C LEU A 8 29.82 41.62 24.62
N HIS A 9 30.47 40.96 25.58
CA HIS A 9 29.85 40.09 26.58
C HIS A 9 29.34 40.97 27.72
N VAL A 10 28.16 40.72 28.30
CA VAL A 10 27.90 40.64 29.76
C VAL A 10 26.53 40.00 30.03
N LEU A 11 26.58 39.03 30.94
CA LEU A 11 25.58 38.25 31.65
C LEU A 11 24.42 39.04 32.30
N LEU A 12 23.23 38.42 32.45
CA LEU A 12 22.71 38.05 33.78
C LEU A 12 21.51 37.08 33.73
N LEU A 13 21.58 36.07 34.59
CA LEU A 13 20.53 35.17 35.05
C LEU A 13 19.46 35.93 35.87
N MET A 14 18.20 35.47 35.87
CA MET A 14 17.48 35.01 37.08
C MET A 14 16.10 34.45 36.75
N ALA A 15 15.78 33.35 37.42
CA ALA A 15 14.54 32.59 37.37
C ALA A 15 13.38 33.31 38.07
N LEU A 16 12.15 33.11 37.58
CA LEU A 16 10.95 33.09 38.42
C LEU A 16 9.99 31.97 38.03
N VAL A 17 9.70 31.19 39.06
CA VAL A 17 8.69 30.15 39.19
C VAL A 17 7.29 30.75 39.01
N GLY A 18 6.45 30.08 38.22
CA GLY A 18 5.03 30.40 38.07
C GLY A 18 4.21 29.14 37.80
N LYS A 19 3.88 28.41 38.85
CA LYS A 19 2.85 27.37 38.86
C LYS A 19 1.50 28.04 38.65
N THR A 20 0.77 27.69 37.60
CA THR A 20 -0.69 27.72 37.58
C THR A 20 -1.19 26.44 36.92
N ALA A 21 -1.72 25.57 37.76
CA ALA A 21 -2.52 24.43 37.37
C ALA A 21 -3.84 24.93 36.77
N CYS A 22 -4.12 24.55 35.53
CA CYS A 22 -5.48 24.42 35.04
C CYS A 22 -5.62 22.97 34.57
N GLY A 23 -6.29 22.17 35.40
CA GLY A 23 -6.68 20.82 35.05
C GLY A 23 -7.72 20.85 33.94
N PHE A 24 -7.44 20.12 32.86
CA PHE A 24 -8.49 19.50 32.07
C PHE A 24 -8.37 18.01 32.30
N SER A 25 -9.27 17.54 33.16
CA SER A 25 -9.45 16.15 33.53
C SER A 25 -9.79 15.33 32.30
N LEU A 26 -8.90 14.38 31.96
CA LEU A 26 -9.23 13.17 31.24
C LEU A 26 -10.26 12.41 32.10
N MET A 27 -11.54 12.53 31.78
CA MET A 27 -12.53 11.55 32.22
C MET A 27 -12.65 10.48 31.14
N SER A 28 -11.91 9.41 31.40
CA SER A 28 -12.27 8.05 31.06
C SER A 28 -13.68 7.78 31.60
N LEU A 29 -14.64 7.53 30.73
CA LEU A 29 -15.83 6.74 31.08
C LEU A 29 -15.82 5.51 30.19
N LEU A 30 -15.07 4.52 30.67
CA LEU A 30 -15.41 3.12 30.48
C LEU A 30 -16.65 2.91 31.36
N GLU A 31 -17.84 2.88 30.75
CA GLU A 31 -19.02 2.36 31.44
C GLU A 31 -19.14 0.87 31.11
N SER A 32 -19.36 0.13 32.18
CA SER A 32 -19.33 -1.30 32.36
C SER A 32 -20.28 -2.10 31.46
N LEU A 33 -19.79 -3.25 31.01
CA LEU A 33 -20.60 -4.45 30.85
C LEU A 33 -21.46 -4.65 32.10
N ASP A 34 -22.76 -4.87 31.94
CA ASP A 34 -23.41 -5.88 32.77
C ASP A 34 -24.38 -6.75 31.97
N PRO A 35 -24.35 -8.07 32.25
CA PRO A 35 -25.26 -9.07 31.71
C PRO A 35 -26.56 -9.03 32.52
N ASP A 36 -27.71 -9.12 31.86
CA ASP A 36 -28.76 -10.03 32.30
C ASP A 36 -29.93 -10.04 31.32
N TRP A 37 -30.15 -11.25 30.82
CA TRP A 37 -31.26 -11.71 30.00
C TRP A 37 -32.43 -12.07 30.93
N THR A 38 -33.65 -11.62 30.62
CA THR A 38 -34.82 -12.51 30.47
C THR A 38 -36.01 -11.81 29.78
N PRO A 39 -36.86 -12.55 29.04
CA PRO A 39 -38.09 -12.05 28.42
C PRO A 39 -39.34 -12.39 29.26
N ASP A 40 -40.18 -11.39 29.55
CA ASP A 40 -41.43 -11.63 30.27
C ASP A 40 -42.67 -11.48 29.40
N GLN A 41 -43.62 -12.32 29.79
CA GLN A 41 -44.69 -12.95 29.04
C GLN A 41 -46.03 -12.29 29.40
N TYR A 42 -46.98 -12.41 28.47
CA TYR A 42 -48.39 -12.02 28.54
C TYR A 42 -49.06 -12.16 29.92
N ASP A 43 -49.92 -11.19 30.26
CA ASP A 43 -51.00 -11.40 31.23
C ASP A 43 -52.36 -10.90 30.68
N TYR A 44 -53.38 -11.73 30.90
CA TYR A 44 -54.76 -11.65 30.43
C TYR A 44 -55.60 -10.82 31.41
N SER A 45 -56.50 -9.96 30.92
CA SER A 45 -57.63 -9.47 31.73
C SER A 45 -58.95 -9.87 31.08
N TYR A 46 -59.60 -10.86 31.71
CA TYR A 46 -60.99 -11.24 31.50
C TYR A 46 -61.90 -10.16 32.10
N GLU A 47 -62.90 -9.69 31.36
CA GLU A 47 -64.11 -9.12 31.94
C GLU A 47 -65.31 -9.96 31.49
N ASP A 48 -66.02 -10.48 32.49
CA ASP A 48 -67.23 -11.29 32.39
C ASP A 48 -68.40 -10.44 32.89
N TYR A 49 -69.45 -10.28 32.08
CA TYR A 49 -70.78 -9.93 32.56
C TYR A 49 -71.85 -10.66 31.76
N ASN A 50 -72.77 -11.23 32.53
CA ASN A 50 -73.77 -12.23 32.19
C ASN A 50 -75.03 -11.70 31.47
N GLN A 51 -75.66 -12.65 30.76
CA GLN A 51 -77.10 -12.94 30.65
C GLN A 51 -78.01 -12.19 29.64
N GLU A 52 -78.38 -12.99 28.62
CA GLU A 52 -79.74 -13.45 28.29
C GLU A 52 -80.65 -12.71 27.28
N GLU A 53 -81.23 -13.56 26.42
CA GLU A 53 -82.50 -13.46 25.68
C GLU A 53 -82.54 -12.81 24.28
N ASN A 54 -82.50 -13.70 23.27
CA ASN A 54 -83.54 -13.90 22.24
C ASN A 54 -84.02 -12.69 21.41
N THR A 55 -83.63 -12.62 20.12
CA THR A 55 -84.58 -12.71 18.99
C THR A 55 -83.90 -12.66 17.62
N SER A 56 -84.41 -13.50 16.73
CA SER A 56 -84.18 -13.54 15.28
C SER A 56 -84.41 -12.18 14.61
N SER A 57 -83.41 -11.66 13.90
CA SER A 57 -83.65 -11.03 12.59
C SER A 57 -82.35 -10.93 11.79
N THR A 58 -82.38 -11.54 10.62
CA THR A 58 -81.41 -11.37 9.55
C THR A 58 -81.42 -9.92 9.06
N LEU A 59 -80.28 -9.23 9.16
CA LEU A 59 -79.95 -8.13 8.25
C LEU A 59 -78.61 -8.45 7.59
N THR A 60 -78.74 -8.88 6.34
CA THR A 60 -77.72 -8.90 5.32
C THR A 60 -77.01 -7.54 5.26
N HIS A 61 -75.71 -7.49 5.54
CA HIS A 61 -74.81 -6.59 4.82
C HIS A 61 -73.63 -7.42 4.33
N ALA A 62 -73.64 -7.60 3.02
CA ALA A 62 -72.60 -8.24 2.26
C ALA A 62 -71.36 -7.34 2.21
N GLU A 63 -70.23 -8.00 1.93
CA GLU A 63 -69.00 -7.41 1.38
C GLU A 63 -68.18 -6.59 2.37
N ASN A 64 -67.31 -7.27 3.13
CA ASN A 64 -66.02 -6.66 3.43
C ASN A 64 -65.17 -6.85 2.16
N PRO A 65 -64.94 -5.81 1.35
CA PRO A 65 -64.29 -5.97 0.06
C PRO A 65 -62.78 -6.14 0.26
N ASP A 66 -62.19 -7.01 -0.55
CA ASP A 66 -60.75 -7.25 -0.72
C ASP A 66 -60.01 -5.98 -1.19
N TRP A 67 -59.88 -4.94 -0.34
CA TRP A 67 -59.07 -3.76 -0.65
C TRP A 67 -58.02 -3.43 0.41
N TYR A 68 -57.56 -4.40 1.21
CA TYR A 68 -56.41 -4.18 2.11
C TYR A 68 -55.07 -4.73 1.57
N TYR A 69 -54.91 -4.74 0.25
CA TYR A 69 -53.59 -4.68 -0.36
C TYR A 69 -53.64 -3.62 -1.45
N THR A 70 -53.72 -2.35 -1.07
CA THR A 70 -53.14 -1.33 -1.95
C THR A 70 -51.68 -1.74 -2.10
N GLU A 71 -51.27 -2.07 -3.32
CA GLU A 71 -49.88 -2.30 -3.68
C GLU A 71 -49.04 -1.15 -3.10
N ASP A 72 -48.41 -1.41 -1.95
CA ASP A 72 -47.47 -0.49 -1.35
C ASP A 72 -46.37 -0.32 -2.41
N GLN A 73 -46.32 0.85 -3.03
CA GLN A 73 -45.18 1.23 -3.84
C GLN A 73 -43.96 1.12 -2.95
N ALA A 74 -43.18 0.04 -3.12
CA ALA A 74 -41.94 -0.15 -2.41
C ALA A 74 -41.10 1.12 -2.59
N ASP A 75 -40.79 1.80 -1.47
CA ASP A 75 -40.02 3.04 -1.50
C ASP A 75 -38.67 2.77 -2.18
N PRO A 76 -38.42 3.36 -3.37
CA PRO A 76 -37.20 3.08 -4.11
C PRO A 76 -35.94 3.61 -3.41
N CYS A 77 -36.08 4.42 -2.35
CA CYS A 77 -35.01 4.93 -1.51
C CYS A 77 -34.77 4.10 -0.22
N GLN A 78 -35.45 2.97 -0.02
CA GLN A 78 -35.27 2.09 1.14
C GLN A 78 -34.85 0.67 0.74
N PRO A 79 -33.62 0.23 1.04
CA PRO A 79 -32.51 1.01 1.62
C PRO A 79 -31.94 2.05 0.63
N ASN A 80 -31.29 3.12 1.13
CA ASN A 80 -30.77 4.20 0.28
C ASN A 80 -29.85 3.64 -0.82
N PRO A 81 -30.24 3.74 -2.11
CA PRO A 81 -29.47 3.20 -3.22
C PRO A 81 -28.29 4.08 -3.65
N CYS A 82 -28.15 5.28 -3.08
CA CYS A 82 -27.10 6.24 -3.41
C CYS A 82 -25.81 5.94 -2.60
N GLU A 83 -24.70 5.77 -3.31
CA GLU A 83 -23.40 5.52 -2.71
C GLU A 83 -22.75 6.80 -2.16
N HIS A 84 -21.72 6.64 -1.33
CA HIS A 84 -20.87 7.73 -0.81
C HIS A 84 -21.63 8.89 -0.11
N GLY A 85 -22.79 8.59 0.50
CA GLY A 85 -23.58 9.58 1.22
C GLY A 85 -24.40 10.51 0.32
N GLY A 86 -24.76 10.07 -0.89
CA GLY A 86 -25.72 10.79 -1.73
C GLY A 86 -27.14 10.80 -1.14
N ASP A 87 -27.85 11.91 -1.33
CA ASP A 87 -29.25 12.05 -0.91
C ASP A 87 -30.18 11.40 -1.95
N CYS A 88 -31.06 10.51 -1.52
CA CYS A 88 -32.03 9.85 -2.40
C CYS A 88 -33.32 10.68 -2.50
N LEU A 89 -33.73 10.98 -3.73
CA LEU A 89 -34.94 11.74 -4.05
C LEU A 89 -35.92 10.83 -4.79
N VAL A 90 -37.11 10.61 -4.22
CA VAL A 90 -38.17 9.78 -4.81
C VAL A 90 -38.88 10.54 -5.93
N HIS A 91 -39.01 9.90 -7.10
CA HIS A 91 -39.76 10.38 -8.25
C HIS A 91 -40.73 9.28 -8.74
N GLY A 92 -41.92 9.24 -8.15
CA GLY A 92 -42.93 8.21 -8.43
C GLY A 92 -42.41 6.82 -8.03
N SER A 93 -42.40 5.88 -8.97
CA SER A 93 -41.83 4.53 -8.77
C SER A 93 -40.32 4.45 -9.01
N THR A 94 -39.64 5.58 -9.21
CA THR A 94 -38.20 5.66 -9.48
C THR A 94 -37.50 6.56 -8.48
N PHE A 95 -36.17 6.50 -8.41
CA PHE A 95 -35.37 7.37 -7.55
C PHE A 95 -34.32 8.12 -8.37
N THR A 96 -33.88 9.27 -7.87
CA THR A 96 -32.72 10.01 -8.36
C THR A 96 -31.80 10.35 -7.19
N CYS A 97 -30.50 10.12 -7.36
CA CYS A 97 -29.51 10.47 -6.34
C CYS A 97 -28.97 11.88 -6.55
N SER A 98 -29.03 12.72 -5.52
CA SER A 98 -28.30 13.98 -5.44
C SER A 98 -26.91 13.71 -4.84
N CYS A 99 -25.88 13.87 -5.66
CA CYS A 99 -24.51 13.53 -5.28
C CYS A 99 -23.77 14.73 -4.69
N LEU A 100 -23.18 14.54 -3.50
CA LEU A 100 -22.22 15.50 -2.94
C LEU A 100 -20.94 15.48 -3.78
N ALA A 101 -20.33 16.64 -4.02
CA ALA A 101 -19.02 16.70 -4.64
C ALA A 101 -17.98 15.97 -3.76
N PRO A 102 -17.06 15.18 -4.34
CA PRO A 102 -16.75 15.02 -5.77
C PRO A 102 -17.45 13.81 -6.42
N PHE A 103 -18.65 13.41 -6.03
CA PHE A 103 -19.33 12.23 -6.60
C PHE A 103 -20.31 12.59 -7.72
N SER A 104 -20.52 11.64 -8.62
CA SER A 104 -21.36 11.77 -9.81
C SER A 104 -21.88 10.41 -10.26
N GLY A 105 -22.79 10.40 -11.23
CA GLY A 105 -23.47 9.18 -11.71
C GLY A 105 -24.85 9.03 -11.08
N ASN A 106 -25.65 8.10 -11.62
CA ASN A 106 -27.02 7.87 -11.19
C ASN A 106 -27.17 7.37 -9.75
N LYS A 107 -26.11 6.80 -9.18
CA LYS A 107 -26.03 6.34 -7.79
C LYS A 107 -24.86 6.99 -7.03
N CYS A 108 -24.29 8.08 -7.51
CA CYS A 108 -23.11 8.71 -6.89
C CYS A 108 -21.87 7.79 -6.78
N GLN A 109 -21.80 6.80 -7.66
CA GLN A 109 -20.75 5.79 -7.67
C GLN A 109 -19.46 6.24 -8.36
N LYS A 110 -19.50 7.33 -9.14
CA LYS A 110 -18.34 7.84 -9.89
C LYS A 110 -17.72 9.05 -9.19
N VAL A 111 -16.45 8.96 -8.85
CA VAL A 111 -15.67 10.13 -8.43
C VAL A 111 -15.43 11.04 -9.65
N GLN A 112 -15.94 12.26 -9.60
CA GLN A 112 -15.66 13.36 -10.51
C GLN A 112 -14.14 13.57 -10.60
N ASN A 113 -13.65 13.79 -11.81
CA ASN A 113 -12.22 13.79 -12.07
C ASN A 113 -11.50 15.00 -11.43
N THR A 114 -11.10 14.86 -10.17
CA THR A 114 -10.26 15.83 -9.42
C THR A 114 -8.90 16.04 -10.07
N CYS A 115 -8.49 15.15 -10.98
CA CYS A 115 -7.23 15.25 -11.73
C CYS A 115 -7.33 16.09 -13.02
N LYS A 116 -8.51 16.65 -13.37
CA LYS A 116 -8.73 17.42 -14.61
C LYS A 116 -7.73 18.56 -14.80
N ASP A 117 -7.40 19.29 -13.73
CA ASP A 117 -6.46 20.42 -13.76
C ASP A 117 -5.06 20.03 -13.25
N ASN A 118 -4.80 18.73 -13.06
CA ASN A 118 -3.58 18.14 -12.51
C ASN A 118 -3.04 18.87 -11.24
N PRO A 119 -3.65 18.67 -10.06
CA PRO A 119 -3.17 19.26 -8.80
C PRO A 119 -1.76 18.80 -8.41
N CYS A 120 -1.24 17.76 -9.08
CA CYS A 120 0.06 17.16 -8.81
C CYS A 120 1.25 17.86 -9.47
N GLY A 121 1.07 19.03 -10.09
CA GLY A 121 2.16 19.85 -10.63
C GLY A 121 3.08 19.07 -11.60
N ARG A 122 4.28 18.69 -11.13
CA ARG A 122 5.29 17.93 -11.90
C ARG A 122 5.12 16.41 -11.80
N GLY A 123 3.97 15.93 -11.34
CA GLY A 123 3.60 14.52 -11.21
C GLY A 123 2.35 14.14 -12.02
N GLN A 124 2.01 12.87 -11.93
CA GLN A 124 0.78 12.31 -12.48
C GLN A 124 -0.27 12.22 -11.37
N CYS A 125 -1.49 12.67 -11.65
CA CYS A 125 -2.62 12.55 -10.74
C CYS A 125 -3.39 11.26 -10.99
N LEU A 126 -3.64 10.49 -9.93
CA LEU A 126 -4.42 9.26 -9.95
C LEU A 126 -5.65 9.42 -9.06
N ILE A 127 -6.83 9.13 -9.57
CA ILE A 127 -8.08 9.13 -8.79
C ILE A 127 -8.06 7.92 -7.84
N THR A 128 -8.46 8.12 -6.59
CA THR A 128 -8.59 7.07 -5.57
C THR A 128 -10.03 6.95 -5.09
N GLN A 129 -10.40 5.79 -4.54
CA GLN A 129 -11.75 5.55 -4.02
C GLN A 129 -11.95 6.04 -2.57
N SER A 130 -10.86 6.41 -1.88
CA SER A 130 -10.89 6.95 -0.52
C SER A 130 -10.45 8.43 -0.50
N PRO A 131 -10.97 9.25 0.44
CA PRO A 131 -10.50 10.61 0.67
C PRO A 131 -8.97 10.67 0.79
N PRO A 132 -8.28 11.63 0.13
CA PRO A 132 -8.79 12.82 -0.58
C PRO A 132 -9.25 12.58 -2.04
N TYR A 133 -9.52 11.32 -2.43
CA TYR A 133 -10.02 10.87 -3.73
C TYR A 133 -9.06 11.09 -4.91
N TYR A 134 -7.84 11.50 -4.62
CA TYR A 134 -6.73 11.43 -5.55
C TYR A 134 -5.41 11.27 -4.80
N ARG A 135 -4.39 10.79 -5.50
CA ARG A 135 -3.01 10.81 -5.04
C ARG A 135 -2.09 11.20 -6.18
N CYS A 136 -0.97 11.83 -5.82
CA CYS A 136 0.04 12.26 -6.78
C CYS A 136 1.19 11.25 -6.85
N VAL A 137 1.55 10.86 -8.06
CA VAL A 137 2.76 10.08 -8.36
C VAL A 137 3.78 11.04 -8.95
N CYS A 138 4.79 11.38 -8.15
CA CYS A 138 5.76 12.38 -8.53
C CYS A 138 6.79 11.83 -9.52
N LYS A 139 7.03 12.57 -10.61
CA LYS A 139 8.15 12.27 -11.50
C LYS A 139 9.46 12.61 -10.79
N HIS A 140 10.46 11.74 -10.84
CA HIS A 140 11.78 12.08 -10.28
C HIS A 140 12.35 13.35 -10.95
N PRO A 141 12.92 14.32 -10.19
CA PRO A 141 13.24 14.30 -8.76
C PRO A 141 12.19 14.97 -7.86
N TYR A 142 10.91 15.02 -8.21
CA TYR A 142 9.90 15.71 -7.41
C TYR A 142 9.32 14.81 -6.30
N THR A 143 8.88 15.41 -5.19
CA THR A 143 8.23 14.75 -4.04
C THR A 143 7.19 15.65 -3.38
N GLY A 144 6.52 15.12 -2.37
CA GLY A 144 5.45 15.76 -1.61
C GLY A 144 4.07 15.51 -2.21
N PRO A 145 2.99 15.86 -1.48
CA PRO A 145 1.61 15.57 -1.88
C PRO A 145 1.18 16.24 -3.18
N SER A 146 1.85 17.32 -3.61
CA SER A 146 1.61 18.02 -4.88
C SER A 146 2.80 17.94 -5.87
N CYS A 147 3.81 17.12 -5.58
CA CYS A 147 5.04 17.00 -6.39
C CYS A 147 5.70 18.34 -6.72
N SER A 148 5.65 19.28 -5.78
CA SER A 148 6.21 20.62 -5.90
C SER A 148 7.64 20.71 -5.35
N GLN A 149 8.03 19.77 -4.48
CA GLN A 149 9.34 19.77 -3.83
C GLN A 149 10.34 18.99 -4.67
N VAL A 150 11.56 19.50 -4.82
CA VAL A 150 12.63 18.78 -5.51
C VAL A 150 13.44 17.99 -4.47
N VAL A 151 13.40 16.66 -4.58
CA VAL A 151 14.33 15.75 -3.92
C VAL A 151 15.73 16.08 -4.42
N PRO A 152 16.65 16.47 -3.54
CA PRO A 152 18.05 16.61 -3.93
C PRO A 152 18.54 15.25 -4.44
N VAL A 153 19.17 15.21 -5.60
CA VAL A 153 19.53 13.95 -6.30
C VAL A 153 20.37 12.98 -5.44
N CYS A 154 21.04 13.48 -4.39
CA CYS A 154 21.83 12.69 -3.44
C CYS A 154 21.25 12.64 -2.01
N ARG A 155 19.99 13.06 -1.78
CA ARG A 155 19.35 13.01 -0.47
C ARG A 155 17.89 12.52 -0.56
N PRO A 156 17.57 11.33 -0.04
CA PRO A 156 18.51 10.34 0.53
C PRO A 156 19.52 9.83 -0.52
N ASN A 157 20.66 9.30 -0.07
CA ASN A 157 21.71 8.83 -0.98
C ASN A 157 21.16 7.66 -1.83
N PRO A 158 21.02 7.80 -3.16
CA PRO A 158 20.49 6.74 -4.02
C PRO A 158 21.50 5.62 -4.26
N CYS A 159 22.78 5.82 -3.93
CA CYS A 159 23.83 4.84 -4.14
C CYS A 159 23.81 3.78 -3.04
N GLN A 160 24.00 2.53 -3.41
CA GLN A 160 24.02 1.37 -2.52
C GLN A 160 25.43 1.09 -2.00
N ASN A 161 25.55 0.14 -1.06
CA ASN A 161 26.84 -0.42 -0.60
C ASN A 161 27.87 0.62 -0.12
N GLY A 162 27.40 1.66 0.58
CA GLY A 162 28.28 2.70 1.14
C GLY A 162 28.86 3.66 0.11
N ALA A 163 28.41 3.61 -1.15
CA ALA A 163 28.89 4.48 -2.20
C ALA A 163 28.51 5.95 -1.98
N THR A 164 29.39 6.87 -2.40
CA THR A 164 29.18 8.31 -2.24
C THR A 164 28.47 8.91 -3.45
N CYS A 165 27.30 9.52 -3.27
CA CYS A 165 26.61 10.22 -4.35
C CYS A 165 27.21 11.61 -4.60
N SER A 166 27.51 11.89 -5.86
CA SER A 166 27.95 13.20 -6.35
C SER A 166 26.95 13.76 -7.37
N ARG A 167 26.57 15.03 -7.19
CA ARG A 167 25.68 15.74 -8.13
C ARG A 167 26.48 16.28 -9.33
N HIS A 168 25.91 16.19 -10.53
CA HIS A 168 26.48 16.89 -11.69
C HIS A 168 26.15 18.38 -11.66
N LYS A 169 27.13 19.24 -11.99
CA LYS A 169 26.98 20.72 -11.94
C LYS A 169 25.90 21.28 -12.88
N ARG A 170 25.42 20.52 -13.88
CA ARG A 170 24.58 21.07 -14.97
C ARG A 170 23.32 20.26 -15.33
N ARG A 171 22.96 19.19 -14.60
CA ARG A 171 21.73 18.41 -14.85
C ARG A 171 21.22 17.76 -13.55
N SER A 172 19.95 17.32 -13.54
CA SER A 172 19.38 16.40 -12.52
C SER A 172 20.00 14.99 -12.53
N LYS A 173 21.27 14.86 -12.97
CA LYS A 173 22.03 13.62 -13.02
C LYS A 173 22.93 13.54 -11.79
N PHE A 174 23.11 12.34 -11.28
CA PHE A 174 24.08 12.03 -10.23
C PHE A 174 25.00 10.91 -10.71
N THR A 175 26.13 10.77 -10.02
CA THR A 175 27.05 9.66 -10.19
C THR A 175 27.38 9.10 -8.82
N CYS A 176 27.33 7.80 -8.69
CA CYS A 176 27.78 7.08 -7.51
C CYS A 176 29.28 6.79 -7.65
N ALA A 177 30.06 7.25 -6.67
CA ALA A 177 31.43 6.79 -6.49
C ALA A 177 31.38 5.46 -5.75
N CYS A 178 31.49 4.37 -6.50
CA CYS A 178 31.47 3.02 -5.96
C CYS A 178 32.80 2.69 -5.27
N PRO A 179 32.77 1.99 -4.11
CA PRO A 179 33.96 1.35 -3.58
C PRO A 179 34.51 0.32 -4.58
N ASP A 180 35.79 -0.04 -4.48
CA ASP A 180 36.50 -0.89 -5.46
C ASP A 180 35.80 -2.22 -5.76
N GLN A 181 35.03 -2.73 -4.81
CA GLN A 181 34.29 -4.00 -4.90
C GLN A 181 32.89 -3.88 -5.52
N PHE A 182 32.45 -2.69 -5.90
CA PHE A 182 31.11 -2.48 -6.45
C PHE A 182 31.14 -1.75 -7.79
N LYS A 183 30.19 -2.10 -8.64
CA LYS A 183 30.01 -1.55 -9.99
C LYS A 183 28.53 -1.26 -10.24
N GLY A 184 28.20 -0.72 -11.40
CA GLY A 184 26.83 -0.37 -11.76
C GLY A 184 26.50 1.09 -11.49
N LYS A 185 25.29 1.51 -11.87
CA LYS A 185 24.90 2.93 -11.83
C LYS A 185 24.66 3.41 -10.41
N PHE A 186 24.22 2.52 -9.55
CA PHE A 186 23.92 2.71 -8.14
C PHE A 186 24.90 1.95 -7.24
N CYS A 187 25.99 1.39 -7.79
CA CYS A 187 26.93 0.52 -7.07
C CYS A 187 26.28 -0.75 -6.54
N GLU A 188 25.28 -1.23 -7.28
CA GLU A 188 24.44 -2.38 -6.99
C GLU A 188 25.09 -3.71 -7.39
N ILE A 189 26.11 -3.69 -8.25
CA ILE A 189 26.82 -4.90 -8.71
C ILE A 189 27.99 -5.16 -7.77
N GLY A 190 28.09 -6.36 -7.20
CA GLY A 190 29.13 -6.76 -6.25
C GLY A 190 30.46 -7.17 -6.89
N SER A 191 31.38 -7.65 -6.05
CA SER A 191 32.72 -8.09 -6.47
C SER A 191 32.65 -9.34 -7.35
N ASP A 192 33.62 -9.48 -8.24
CA ASP A 192 33.72 -10.66 -9.09
C ASP A 192 34.30 -11.88 -8.33
N ASP A 193 35.00 -11.64 -7.21
CA ASP A 193 35.72 -12.66 -6.43
C ASP A 193 34.93 -13.17 -5.20
N CYS A 194 34.04 -12.35 -4.64
CA CYS A 194 33.24 -12.68 -3.46
C CYS A 194 31.83 -12.06 -3.53
N TYR A 195 30.85 -12.61 -2.79
CA TYR A 195 29.49 -12.07 -2.75
C TYR A 195 29.22 -11.25 -1.48
N VAL A 196 28.24 -10.35 -1.53
CA VAL A 196 27.83 -9.48 -0.42
C VAL A 196 26.36 -9.72 -0.11
N GLY A 197 25.98 -9.74 1.17
CA GLY A 197 24.61 -10.02 1.59
C GLY A 197 24.18 -11.44 1.20
N ASP A 198 23.06 -11.54 0.49
CA ASP A 198 22.53 -12.76 -0.14
C ASP A 198 23.28 -13.13 -1.45
N GLY A 199 24.09 -12.22 -2.00
CA GLY A 199 24.74 -12.41 -3.29
C GLY A 199 23.82 -12.22 -4.50
N TYR A 200 22.65 -11.59 -4.33
CA TYR A 200 21.79 -11.15 -5.45
C TYR A 200 22.57 -10.29 -6.46
N SER A 201 23.47 -9.45 -5.95
CA SER A 201 24.34 -8.58 -6.75
C SER A 201 25.60 -9.23 -7.31
N TYR A 202 25.85 -10.51 -7.02
CA TYR A 202 27.07 -11.20 -7.45
C TYR A 202 27.11 -11.29 -8.98
N ARG A 203 28.17 -10.76 -9.59
CA ARG A 203 28.37 -10.79 -11.06
C ARG A 203 29.72 -11.39 -11.47
N GLY A 204 30.36 -12.08 -10.54
CA GLY A 204 31.62 -12.78 -10.77
C GLY A 204 31.56 -13.98 -11.69
N LYS A 205 32.69 -14.69 -11.77
CA LYS A 205 32.94 -15.78 -12.73
C LYS A 205 33.00 -17.17 -12.10
N MET A 206 32.64 -17.32 -10.82
CA MET A 206 32.58 -18.65 -10.20
C MET A 206 31.58 -19.53 -10.95
N ASN A 207 31.96 -20.77 -11.25
CA ASN A 207 31.15 -21.72 -11.99
C ASN A 207 31.20 -23.14 -11.40
N ARG A 208 31.55 -23.24 -10.12
CA ARG A 208 31.60 -24.50 -9.36
C ARG A 208 30.77 -24.42 -8.10
N THR A 209 30.12 -25.54 -7.79
CA THR A 209 29.37 -25.72 -6.55
C THR A 209 30.28 -26.07 -5.39
N VAL A 210 29.77 -25.98 -4.16
CA VAL A 210 30.50 -26.41 -2.95
C VAL A 210 30.95 -27.88 -3.07
N ASN A 211 30.16 -28.71 -3.76
CA ASN A 211 30.47 -30.11 -4.05
C ASN A 211 31.37 -30.29 -5.29
N GLN A 212 31.98 -29.21 -5.79
CA GLN A 212 32.86 -29.17 -6.96
C GLN A 212 32.20 -29.53 -8.31
N HIS A 213 30.87 -29.60 -8.35
CA HIS A 213 30.14 -29.80 -9.61
C HIS A 213 30.23 -28.56 -10.49
N ALA A 214 30.40 -28.76 -11.79
CA ALA A 214 30.42 -27.67 -12.75
C ALA A 214 29.00 -27.17 -13.01
N CYS A 215 28.83 -25.84 -12.96
CA CYS A 215 27.59 -25.19 -13.31
C CYS A 215 27.23 -25.40 -14.78
N LEU A 216 25.94 -25.61 -15.02
CA LEU A 216 25.34 -25.63 -16.33
C LEU A 216 25.22 -24.21 -16.87
N TYR A 217 25.35 -24.06 -18.19
CA TYR A 217 25.11 -22.77 -18.82
C TYR A 217 23.63 -22.38 -18.72
N TRP A 218 23.37 -21.11 -18.45
CA TRP A 218 22.01 -20.57 -18.38
C TRP A 218 21.26 -20.60 -19.72
N ASN A 219 21.99 -20.78 -20.83
CA ASN A 219 21.45 -20.98 -22.18
C ASN A 219 21.20 -22.45 -22.55
N SER A 220 21.37 -23.38 -21.61
CA SER A 220 21.16 -24.81 -21.87
C SER A 220 19.68 -25.12 -22.12
N HIS A 221 19.41 -25.96 -23.12
CA HIS A 221 18.07 -26.48 -23.40
C HIS A 221 17.43 -27.21 -22.21
N LEU A 222 18.27 -27.78 -21.32
CA LEU A 222 17.81 -28.47 -20.12
C LEU A 222 17.14 -27.53 -19.10
N LEU A 223 17.32 -26.21 -19.23
CA LEU A 223 16.76 -25.21 -18.33
C LEU A 223 15.46 -24.58 -18.85
N LEU A 224 14.96 -24.99 -20.02
CA LEU A 224 13.72 -24.43 -20.58
C LEU A 224 12.48 -24.71 -19.72
N GLN A 225 12.54 -25.73 -18.86
CA GLN A 225 11.47 -26.08 -17.92
C GLN A 225 11.66 -25.43 -16.55
N GLU A 226 12.81 -24.77 -16.30
CA GLU A 226 13.13 -24.14 -15.03
C GLU A 226 12.73 -22.66 -15.03
N ASN A 227 12.46 -22.12 -13.84
CA ASN A 227 12.01 -20.73 -13.67
C ASN A 227 13.08 -19.69 -14.00
N TYR A 228 14.37 -20.05 -13.88
CA TYR A 228 15.50 -19.15 -14.10
C TYR A 228 16.40 -19.67 -15.21
N ASN A 229 16.39 -18.99 -16.34
CA ASN A 229 17.20 -19.33 -17.52
C ASN A 229 17.41 -18.08 -18.38
N MET A 230 18.24 -18.14 -19.42
CA MET A 230 18.54 -16.96 -20.24
C MET A 230 17.33 -16.40 -21.02
N PHE A 231 16.26 -17.19 -21.18
CA PHE A 231 15.14 -16.89 -22.06
C PHE A 231 14.01 -16.12 -21.35
N MET A 232 14.16 -15.83 -20.05
CA MET A 232 13.26 -14.95 -19.32
C MET A 232 13.46 -13.47 -19.71
N GLU A 233 12.40 -12.66 -19.65
CA GLU A 233 12.39 -11.24 -20.09
C GLU A 233 13.43 -10.38 -19.36
N ASP A 234 13.72 -10.71 -18.10
CA ASP A 234 14.57 -9.99 -17.17
C ASP A 234 15.89 -10.72 -16.84
N ALA A 235 16.31 -11.66 -17.69
CA ALA A 235 17.55 -12.44 -17.51
C ALA A 235 18.76 -11.54 -17.26
N GLU A 236 18.92 -10.50 -18.08
CA GLU A 236 20.05 -9.56 -18.01
C GLU A 236 20.11 -8.85 -16.64
N THR A 237 18.96 -8.51 -16.06
CA THR A 237 18.90 -7.82 -14.77
C THR A 237 19.42 -8.70 -13.62
N HIS A 238 19.15 -10.00 -13.72
CA HIS A 238 19.67 -11.03 -12.81
C HIS A 238 21.12 -11.44 -13.12
N GLY A 239 21.74 -10.83 -14.13
CA GLY A 239 23.07 -11.21 -14.60
C GLY A 239 23.11 -12.59 -15.24
N ILE A 240 21.97 -13.11 -15.70
CA ILE A 240 21.84 -14.36 -16.43
C ILE A 240 22.11 -14.07 -17.91
N GLY A 241 22.94 -14.90 -18.56
CA GLY A 241 23.32 -14.72 -19.96
C GLY A 241 24.00 -15.95 -20.54
N GLU A 242 24.74 -15.78 -21.63
CA GLU A 242 25.46 -16.87 -22.32
C GLU A 242 26.74 -17.30 -21.58
N HIS A 243 26.57 -17.73 -20.32
CA HIS A 243 27.64 -18.23 -19.46
C HIS A 243 27.09 -19.24 -18.45
N ASN A 244 27.97 -19.85 -17.66
CA ASN A 244 27.62 -20.76 -16.57
C ASN A 244 28.03 -20.23 -15.18
N PHE A 245 28.20 -18.92 -15.05
CA PHE A 245 28.57 -18.32 -13.78
C PHE A 245 27.40 -18.32 -12.78
N CYS A 246 27.73 -18.50 -11.51
CA CYS A 246 26.79 -18.51 -10.40
C CYS A 246 26.04 -17.19 -10.26
N ARG A 247 24.74 -17.26 -9.98
CA ARG A 247 23.86 -16.10 -9.76
C ARG A 247 22.91 -16.39 -8.61
N ASN A 248 22.22 -15.37 -8.14
CA ASN A 248 21.18 -15.52 -7.13
C ASN A 248 19.93 -14.72 -7.55
N PRO A 249 19.22 -15.15 -8.60
CA PRO A 249 18.12 -14.38 -9.17
C PRO A 249 16.88 -14.31 -8.24
N ASP A 250 16.72 -15.27 -7.35
CA ASP A 250 15.63 -15.42 -6.39
C ASP A 250 15.91 -14.80 -5.01
N ALA A 251 17.11 -14.22 -4.82
CA ALA A 251 17.55 -13.69 -3.53
C ALA A 251 17.52 -14.73 -2.39
N ASP A 252 17.93 -15.97 -2.71
CA ASP A 252 18.17 -17.03 -1.72
C ASP A 252 19.43 -16.73 -0.87
N GLU A 253 19.84 -17.60 0.03
CA GLU A 253 20.91 -17.34 1.01
C GLU A 253 22.28 -17.04 0.39
N LYS A 254 22.59 -17.62 -0.78
CA LYS A 254 23.87 -17.41 -1.49
C LYS A 254 23.77 -17.75 -2.99
N PRO A 255 24.73 -17.29 -3.81
CA PRO A 255 24.76 -17.63 -5.23
C PRO A 255 24.75 -19.13 -5.50
N TRP A 256 23.97 -19.53 -6.49
CA TRP A 256 23.78 -20.91 -6.91
C TRP A 256 23.81 -21.02 -8.44
N CYS A 257 23.80 -22.26 -8.90
CA CYS A 257 23.66 -22.58 -10.31
C CYS A 257 22.98 -23.94 -10.49
N PHE A 258 22.47 -24.19 -11.70
CA PHE A 258 22.01 -25.53 -12.06
C PHE A 258 23.18 -26.44 -12.36
N ILE A 259 23.04 -27.71 -12.00
CA ILE A 259 23.95 -28.79 -12.37
C ILE A 259 23.17 -29.94 -13.01
N LYS A 260 23.84 -30.64 -13.91
CA LYS A 260 23.29 -31.79 -14.61
C LYS A 260 23.43 -33.05 -13.74
N VAL A 261 22.32 -33.68 -13.37
CA VAL A 261 22.30 -34.92 -12.58
C VAL A 261 22.29 -36.15 -13.48
N THR A 262 21.42 -36.14 -14.48
CA THR A 262 21.36 -37.15 -15.54
C THR A 262 21.21 -36.46 -16.90
N ASN A 263 21.02 -37.20 -17.98
CA ASN A 263 20.89 -36.59 -19.30
C ASN A 263 19.72 -35.59 -19.42
N ASP A 264 18.62 -35.84 -18.70
CA ASP A 264 17.39 -35.07 -18.83
C ASP A 264 16.93 -34.45 -17.51
N LYS A 265 17.75 -34.53 -16.44
CA LYS A 265 17.42 -33.96 -15.13
C LYS A 265 18.52 -33.02 -14.66
N VAL A 266 18.07 -31.85 -14.22
CA VAL A 266 18.89 -30.85 -13.55
C VAL A 266 18.48 -30.74 -12.08
N LYS A 267 19.38 -30.23 -11.27
CA LYS A 267 19.09 -29.74 -9.91
C LYS A 267 19.92 -28.49 -9.68
N TRP A 268 19.51 -27.62 -8.79
CA TRP A 268 20.34 -26.49 -8.38
C TRP A 268 21.21 -26.87 -7.18
N GLU A 269 22.38 -26.24 -7.08
CA GLU A 269 23.29 -26.36 -5.96
C GLU A 269 23.95 -25.01 -5.70
N TYR A 270 24.26 -24.74 -4.44
CA TYR A 270 24.99 -23.53 -4.08
C TYR A 270 26.43 -23.53 -4.57
N CYS A 271 26.88 -22.35 -4.96
CA CYS A 271 28.22 -22.13 -5.45
C CYS A 271 29.25 -22.01 -4.34
N ASP A 272 30.50 -22.35 -4.69
CA ASP A 272 31.68 -22.21 -3.84
C ASP A 272 32.22 -20.76 -3.86
N VAL A 273 31.32 -19.77 -3.76
CA VAL A 273 31.71 -18.36 -3.64
C VAL A 273 31.82 -18.04 -2.16
N SER A 274 32.86 -17.32 -1.75
CA SER A 274 33.01 -16.82 -0.38
C SER A 274 32.27 -15.49 -0.21
N ALA A 275 31.75 -15.27 1.01
CA ALA A 275 31.24 -13.95 1.37
C ALA A 275 32.43 -12.99 1.51
N CYS A 276 32.29 -11.77 1.00
CA CYS A 276 33.32 -10.75 1.17
C CYS A 276 33.51 -10.47 2.65
N SER A 277 34.77 -10.51 3.12
CA SER A 277 35.08 -10.08 4.49
C SER A 277 34.66 -8.63 4.64
N ALA A 278 33.83 -8.32 5.64
CA ALA A 278 33.60 -6.94 6.03
C ALA A 278 34.98 -6.36 6.37
N GLN A 279 35.45 -5.41 5.57
CA GLN A 279 36.67 -4.68 5.89
C GLN A 279 36.42 -3.96 7.21
N ALA A 280 37.14 -4.42 8.25
CA ALA A 280 37.16 -3.84 9.59
C ALA A 280 37.75 -2.42 9.57
#